data_AF-A0A1S6IZT8-F1
#
_entry.id   AF-A0A1S6IZT8-F1
#
_cell.length_a   1.000
_cell.length_b   1.000
_cell.length_c   1.000
_cell.angle_alpha   90.00
_cell.angle_beta   90.00
_cell.angle_gamma   90.00
#
_symmetry.space_group_name_H-M   'P 1'
#
loop_
_entity.id
_entity.type
_entity.pdbx_description
1 polymer ?
#
loop_
_entity_poly.entity_id
_entity_poly.type
_entity_poly.pdbx_seq_one_letter_code
_entity_poly.pdbx_strand_id
1 'polypeptide(L)' 'MQVALCRVTARRYKTRLVTTGRQIIGFTADDPDAYLDQMARILAHGLYIQLNKKEQKLAVQKDVKNKLR' A
#
# COMPACT_ATOMS: atom_id res chain seq x y z
N MET A 1 -6.32 26.96 2.03
CA MET A 1 -6.50 25.98 3.13
C MET A 1 -5.61 24.76 2.91
N GLN A 2 -4.37 24.79 3.38
CA GLN A 2 -3.39 23.72 3.11
C GLN A 2 -3.79 22.38 3.75
N VAL A 3 -3.81 21.30 2.97
CA VAL A 3 -4.17 19.95 3.44
C VAL A 3 -2.93 19.07 3.51
N ALA A 4 -2.72 18.35 4.62
CA ALA A 4 -1.57 17.46 4.80
C ALA A 4 -1.95 16.00 4.54
N LEU A 5 -1.22 15.34 3.64
CA LEU A 5 -1.39 13.94 3.35
C LEU A 5 -0.71 13.09 4.41
N CYS A 6 -1.48 12.22 5.06
CA CYS A 6 -0.99 11.32 6.10
C CYS A 6 -1.14 9.86 5.66
N ARG A 7 -0.04 9.11 5.65
CA ARG A 7 -0.07 7.65 5.70
C ARG A 7 -0.49 7.23 7.11
N VAL A 8 -1.57 6.47 7.22
CA VAL A 8 -1.97 5.85 8.48
C VAL A 8 -1.67 4.37 8.39
N THR A 9 -0.81 3.87 9.27
CA THR A 9 -0.60 2.43 9.46
C THR A 9 -1.50 1.96 10.59
N ALA A 10 -2.33 0.97 10.31
CA ALA A 10 -3.23 0.40 11.30
C ALA A 10 -3.10 -1.12 11.31
N ARG A 11 -3.22 -1.70 12.50
CA ARG A 11 -3.21 -3.13 12.74
C ARG A 11 -4.63 -3.58 13.05
N ARG A 12 -5.11 -4.57 12.29
CA ARG A 12 -6.44 -5.15 12.49
C ARG A 12 -6.38 -6.23 13.57
N TYR A 13 -7.18 -6.05 14.61
CA TYR A 13 -7.48 -7.04 15.64
C TYR A 13 -8.90 -7.61 15.40
N LYS A 14 -9.23 -8.75 16.04
CA LYS A 14 -10.50 -9.46 15.84
C LYS A 14 -11.75 -8.55 15.92
N THR A 15 -11.71 -7.52 16.77
CA THR A 15 -12.85 -6.65 17.05
C THR A 15 -12.62 -5.18 16.70
N ARG A 16 -11.40 -4.77 16.36
CA ARG A 16 -11.09 -3.35 16.11
C ARG A 16 -9.89 -3.15 15.20
N LEU A 17 -9.91 -2.03 14.49
CA LEU A 17 -8.75 -1.51 13.78
C LEU A 17 -8.04 -0.53 14.71
N VAL A 18 -6.77 -0.77 15.02
CA VAL A 18 -5.97 0.11 15.89
C VAL A 18 -4.91 0.78 15.06
N THR A 19 -4.90 2.11 15.03
CA THR A 19 -3.84 2.88 14.39
C THR A 19 -2.54 2.71 15.17
N THR A 20 -1.50 2.25 14.49
CA THR A 20 -0.16 2.01 15.07
C THR A 20 0.85 3.07 14.67
N GLY A 21 0.55 3.86 13.64
CA GLY A 21 1.44 4.92 13.20
C GLY A 21 0.77 5.88 12.23
N ARG A 22 1.29 7.10 12.20
CA ARG A 22 0.88 8.15 11.27
C ARG A 22 2.13 8.85 10.76
N GLN A 23 2.27 8.97 9.45
CA GLN A 23 3.41 9.60 8.80
C GLN A 23 2.91 10.58 7.75
N ILE A 24 3.42 11.81 7.75
CA ILE A 24 3.09 12.80 6.72
C ILE A 24 3.85 12.43 5.45
N ILE A 25 3.12 12.25 4.34
CA ILE A 25 3.69 11.94 3.02
C ILE A 25 3.98 13.25 2.25
N GLY A 26 3.20 14.31 2.49
CA GLY A 26 3.39 15.62 1.83
C GLY A 26 2.23 16.57 2.12
N PHE A 27 2.32 17.80 1.63
CA PHE A 27 1.24 18.78 1.70
C PHE A 27 0.65 18.96 0.30
N THR A 28 -0.66 18.86 0.17
CA THR A 28 -1.39 19.17 -1.07
C THR A 28 -1.88 20.62 -1.01
N ALA A 29 -1.70 21.33 -2.12
CA ALA A 29 -2.32 22.62 -2.35
C ALA A 29 -3.86 22.47 -2.48
N ASP A 30 -4.57 23.59 -2.49
CA ASP A 30 -6.03 23.75 -2.31
C ASP A 30 -6.96 23.03 -3.33
N ASP A 31 -6.44 22.16 -4.19
CA ASP A 31 -7.21 21.49 -5.25
C ASP A 31 -7.58 20.03 -4.87
N PRO A 32 -8.87 19.73 -4.65
CA PRO A 32 -9.35 18.38 -4.32
C PRO A 32 -9.21 17.37 -5.48
N ASP A 33 -9.16 17.81 -6.74
CA ASP A 33 -8.99 16.90 -7.88
C ASP A 33 -7.54 16.42 -7.98
N ALA A 34 -6.60 17.33 -7.76
CA ALA A 34 -5.17 17.00 -7.63
C ALA A 34 -4.92 16.03 -6.45
N TYR A 35 -5.69 16.17 -5.36
CA TYR A 35 -5.65 15.26 -4.21
C TYR A 35 -6.13 13.83 -4.58
N LEU A 36 -7.25 13.70 -5.30
CA LEU A 36 -7.76 12.40 -5.74
C LEU A 36 -6.81 11.71 -6.72
N ASP A 37 -6.22 12.44 -7.66
CA ASP A 37 -5.25 11.88 -8.61
C ASP A 37 -3.99 11.37 -7.90
N GLN A 38 -3.46 12.14 -6.93
CA GLN A 38 -2.31 11.71 -6.14
C GLN A 38 -2.62 10.46 -5.29
N MET A 39 -3.83 10.35 -4.74
CA MET A 39 -4.29 9.15 -4.03
C MET A 39 -4.43 7.93 -4.94
N ALA A 40 -4.98 8.11 -6.14
CA ALA A 40 -5.09 7.05 -7.13
C ALA A 40 -3.70 6.49 -7.50
N ARG A 41 -2.71 7.36 -7.73
CA ARG A 41 -1.33 6.95 -8.02
C ARG A 41 -0.69 6.15 -6.88
N ILE A 42 -0.88 6.58 -5.63
CA ILE A 42 -0.33 5.87 -4.45
C ILE A 42 -0.98 4.49 -4.29
N LEU A 43 -2.29 4.39 -4.49
CA LEU A 43 -3.02 3.12 -4.46
C LEU A 43 -2.56 2.18 -5.59
N ALA A 44 -2.43 2.69 -6.81
CA ALA A 44 -1.97 1.91 -7.97
C ALA A 44 -0.55 1.37 -7.74
N HIS A 45 0.36 2.19 -7.22
CA HIS A 45 1.73 1.77 -6.89
C HIS A 45 1.75 0.72 -5.76
N GLY A 46 0.89 0.86 -4.74
CA GLY A 46 0.74 -0.13 -3.69
C GLY A 46 0.24 -1.48 -4.18
N LEU A 47 -0.74 -1.48 -5.09
CA LEU A 47 -1.27 -2.68 -5.75
C LEU A 47 -0.21 -3.35 -6.62
N TYR A 48 0.55 -2.57 -7.39
CA TYR A 48 1.65 -3.06 -8.21
C TYR A 48 2.71 -3.82 -7.37
N ILE A 49 3.16 -3.24 -6.25
CA ILE A 49 4.10 -3.89 -5.35
C ILE A 49 3.52 -5.19 -4.77
N GLN A 50 2.23 -5.22 -4.42
CA GLN A 50 1.60 -6.42 -3.87
C GLN A 50 1.50 -7.55 -4.91
N LEU A 51 1.17 -7.22 -6.16
CA LEU A 51 1.10 -8.19 -7.26
C LEU A 51 2.48 -8.80 -7.53
N ASN A 52 3.52 -7.96 -7.69
CA ASN A 52 4.89 -8.45 -7.90
C ASN A 52 5.36 -9.36 -6.75
N LYS A 53 5.02 -9.05 -5.50
CA LYS A 53 5.35 -9.92 -4.35
C LYS A 53 4.61 -11.26 -4.36
N LYS A 54 3.37 -11.31 -4.87
CA LYS A 54 2.63 -12.56 -5.04
C LYS A 54 3.24 -13.41 -6.16
N GLU A 55 3.58 -12.80 -7.29
CA GLU A 55 4.18 -13.47 -8.43
C GLU A 55 5.54 -14.08 -8.09
N GLN A 56 6.40 -13.34 -7.37
CA GLN A 56 7.68 -13.86 -6.89
C GLN A 56 7.51 -15.05 -5.93
N LYS A 57 6.52 -15.01 -5.03
CA LYS A 57 6.23 -16.16 -4.14
C LYS A 57 5.76 -17.39 -4.92
N LEU A 58 4.95 -17.20 -5.95
CA LEU A 58 4.48 -18.28 -6.83
C LEU A 58 5.61 -18.90 -7.66
N ALA A 59 6.54 -18.07 -8.15
CA ALA A 59 7.73 -18.54 -8.87
C ALA A 59 8.62 -19.42 -7.98
N VAL A 60 8.94 -18.95 -6.77
CA VAL A 60 9.77 -19.71 -5.80
C VAL A 60 9.12 -21.05 -5.42
N GLN A 61 7.80 -21.11 -5.26
CA GLN A 61 7.10 -22.37 -4.93
C GLN A 61 7.15 -23.39 -6.08
N LYS A 62 7.09 -22.93 -7.34
CA LYS A 62 7.21 -23.82 -8.51
C LYS A 62 8.62 -24.40 -8.62
N ASP A 63 9.64 -23.59 -8.38
CA ASP A 63 11.05 -24.03 -8.43
C ASP A 63 11.38 -25.07 -7.34
N VAL A 64 10.87 -24.87 -6.12
CA VAL A 64 11.05 -25.86 -5.03
C VAL A 64 10.38 -27.19 -5.36
N LYS A 65 9.17 -27.16 -5.93
CA LYS A 65 8.43 -28.37 -6.29
C LYS A 65 9.07 -29.15 -7.45
N ASN A 66 9.79 -28.46 -8.34
CA ASN A 66 10.48 -29.09 -9.46
C ASN A 66 11.84 -29.70 -9.07
N LYS A 67 12.50 -29.20 -8.00
CA LYS A 67 13.73 -29.79 -7.43
C LYS A 67 13.50 -30.99 -6.51
N LEU A 68 12.25 -31.21 -6.08
CA LEU A 68 11.84 -32.33 -5.22
C LEU A 68 11.31 -33.55 -6.00
N ARG A 69 11.32 -33.50 -7.33
CA ARG A 69 11.03 -34.61 -8.26
C ARG A 69 12.32 -35.05 -8.93
#